data_AF-A0A5B0PYQ8-F1
#
_entry.id   AF-A0A5B0PYQ8-F1
#
_cell.length_a   1.000
_cell.length_b   1.000
_cell.length_c   1.000
_cell.angle_alpha   90.00
_cell.angle_beta   90.00
_cell.angle_gamma   90.00
#
_symmetry.space_group_name_H-M   'P 1'
#
loop_
_entity.id
_entity.type
_entity.pdbx_description
1 polymer ?
#
loop_
_entity_poly.entity_id
_entity_poly.type
_entity_poly.pdbx_seq_one_letter_code
_entity_poly.pdbx_strand_id
1 'polypeptide(L)'
;MADSKNPIEELELRRTWVQQVDGVIKEFRRLVIDCQVPLARLEACHEQAFARFLNVKTQNEMIVNSLLRWRALPLLHNLILDLSRLLNPSDLQQKEPESRIKLIADWQPRLESILGFILTISRWLCPQTTSEPYRTDDQFHNGVKSYRLQRLKATLSQAHLDISRCCNVACDLLEHSKQSGQVSQYQRDTYVRVLRFTNQAVKSIRDADECMRGSELDVVEASWREQIDRIDGLFRDIVAAAASEHDSLTTIGIQPAQYKLILDGRPFLKIVKSAIPMIKISKLLFTKISKRGMNRKRLAFSTEMCSDQIKSLEQMASYVFQDLTQLFSLLRRAHNGAQAPLTSRDLIVVARRLQSRFEAPLAILLLYLIPAIPDTNGFPLQTYYKDWLVTWNTQRILATRNFINAARLVDTHSL
;
A
#
# COMPACT_ATOMS: atom_id res chain seq x y z
N MET A 1 -33.07 48.19 -5.57
CA MET A 1 -33.88 47.53 -6.61
C MET A 1 -33.23 46.19 -6.88
N ALA A 2 -33.85 45.11 -6.40
CA ALA A 2 -33.33 43.76 -6.57
C ALA A 2 -33.77 43.26 -7.95
N ASP A 3 -32.78 42.85 -8.73
CA ASP A 3 -32.91 42.27 -10.07
C ASP A 3 -33.52 40.87 -9.93
N SER A 4 -34.85 40.81 -9.87
CA SER A 4 -35.62 39.57 -9.85
C SER A 4 -35.60 38.99 -11.26
N LYS A 5 -34.66 38.08 -11.55
CA LYS A 5 -34.62 37.31 -12.80
C LYS A 5 -36.01 36.76 -13.14
N ASN A 6 -36.37 36.80 -14.41
CA ASN A 6 -37.65 36.30 -14.91
C ASN A 6 -37.78 34.79 -14.59
N PRO A 7 -38.89 34.30 -13.99
CA PRO A 7 -39.09 32.88 -13.67
C PRO A 7 -38.89 31.93 -14.85
N ILE A 8 -39.14 32.39 -16.08
CA ILE A 8 -38.92 31.61 -17.31
C ILE A 8 -37.42 31.45 -17.58
N GLU A 9 -36.63 32.51 -17.43
CA GLU A 9 -35.16 32.48 -17.59
C GLU A 9 -34.51 31.57 -16.53
N GLU A 10 -35.02 31.56 -15.30
CA GLU A 10 -34.53 30.69 -14.23
C GLU A 10 -34.82 29.21 -14.51
N LEU A 11 -35.98 28.89 -15.11
CA LEU A 11 -36.32 27.54 -15.56
C LEU A 11 -35.47 27.08 -16.75
N GLU A 12 -35.18 27.96 -17.69
CA GLU A 12 -34.32 27.67 -18.84
C GLU A 12 -32.86 27.43 -18.42
N LEU A 13 -32.31 28.29 -17.57
CA LEU A 13 -30.97 28.11 -16.97
C LEU A 13 -30.88 26.76 -16.24
N ARG A 14 -31.90 26.42 -15.43
CA ARG A 14 -31.94 25.13 -14.72
C ARG A 14 -31.99 23.93 -15.67
N ARG A 15 -32.74 24.00 -16.78
CA ARG A 15 -32.77 22.93 -17.80
C ARG A 15 -31.41 22.77 -18.48
N THR A 16 -30.81 23.86 -18.91
CA THR A 16 -29.48 23.85 -19.56
C THR A 16 -28.43 23.27 -18.64
N TRP A 17 -28.45 23.65 -17.36
CA TRP A 17 -27.54 23.09 -16.36
C TRP A 17 -27.75 21.57 -16.16
N VAL A 18 -28.99 21.10 -16.04
CA VAL A 18 -29.29 19.65 -15.94
C VAL A 18 -28.76 18.88 -17.16
N GLN A 19 -28.95 19.41 -18.38
CA GLN A 19 -28.45 18.79 -19.60
C GLN A 19 -26.92 18.71 -19.64
N GLN A 20 -26.22 19.77 -19.19
CA GLN A 20 -24.76 19.76 -19.08
C GLN A 20 -24.28 18.70 -18.08
N VAL A 21 -24.93 18.60 -16.92
CA VAL A 21 -24.63 17.58 -15.90
C VAL A 21 -24.84 16.17 -16.46
N ASP A 22 -25.93 15.93 -17.20
CA ASP A 22 -26.20 14.64 -17.83
C ASP A 22 -25.13 14.27 -18.87
N GLY A 23 -24.64 15.25 -19.64
CA GLY A 23 -23.51 15.07 -20.54
C GLY A 23 -22.25 14.62 -19.82
N VAL A 24 -21.89 15.29 -18.72
CA VAL A 24 -20.73 14.94 -17.88
C VAL A 24 -20.88 13.54 -17.28
N ILE A 25 -22.05 13.20 -16.74
CA ILE A 25 -22.33 11.86 -16.18
C ILE A 25 -22.17 10.78 -17.25
N LYS A 26 -22.70 11.02 -18.46
CA LYS A 26 -22.58 10.07 -19.58
C LYS A 26 -21.11 9.79 -19.91
N GLU A 27 -20.28 10.82 -20.00
CA GLU A 27 -18.84 10.66 -20.28
C GLU A 27 -18.10 9.93 -19.15
N PHE A 28 -18.41 10.21 -17.87
CA PHE A 28 -17.82 9.44 -16.78
C PHE A 28 -18.23 7.97 -16.80
N ARG A 29 -19.50 7.67 -17.11
CA ARG A 29 -19.96 6.28 -17.27
C ARG A 29 -19.26 5.58 -18.43
N ARG A 30 -19.06 6.27 -19.56
CA ARG A 30 -18.31 5.74 -20.70
C ARG A 30 -16.87 5.44 -20.31
N LEU A 31 -16.19 6.39 -19.67
CA LEU A 31 -14.83 6.18 -19.14
C LEU A 31 -14.78 4.92 -18.27
N VAL A 32 -15.72 4.74 -17.34
CA VAL A 32 -15.80 3.54 -16.49
C VAL A 32 -16.02 2.25 -17.28
N ILE A 33 -16.82 2.27 -18.35
CA ILE A 33 -17.07 1.07 -19.18
C ILE A 33 -15.82 0.72 -19.98
N ASP A 34 -15.16 1.70 -20.59
CA ASP A 34 -13.87 1.52 -21.29
C ASP A 34 -12.79 0.99 -20.33
N CYS A 35 -12.93 1.29 -19.03
CA CYS A 35 -12.10 0.76 -17.96
C CYS A 35 -12.35 -0.72 -17.62
N GLN A 36 -13.48 -1.32 -18.01
CA GLN A 36 -13.93 -2.67 -17.62
C GLN A 36 -13.77 -3.75 -18.71
N VAL A 37 -13.31 -3.40 -19.92
CA VAL A 37 -13.15 -4.38 -21.02
C VAL A 37 -12.20 -5.52 -20.59
N PRO A 38 -12.65 -6.79 -20.62
CA PRO A 38 -11.86 -7.93 -20.12
C PRO A 38 -10.54 -8.11 -20.86
N LEU A 39 -9.45 -8.37 -20.11
CA LEU A 39 -8.11 -8.67 -20.65
C LEU A 39 -8.12 -9.75 -21.74
N ALA A 40 -8.99 -10.76 -21.61
CA ALA A 40 -9.00 -11.95 -22.48
C ALA A 40 -9.30 -11.70 -23.96
N ARG A 41 -10.07 -10.65 -24.32
CA ARG A 41 -10.35 -10.33 -25.74
C ARG A 41 -9.19 -9.61 -26.43
N LEU A 42 -8.28 -9.02 -25.66
CA LEU A 42 -7.13 -8.24 -26.16
C LEU A 42 -5.87 -9.10 -26.29
N GLU A 43 -5.73 -10.16 -25.49
CA GLU A 43 -4.57 -11.08 -25.52
C GLU A 43 -4.33 -11.71 -26.91
N ALA A 44 -5.38 -12.06 -27.65
CA ALA A 44 -5.28 -12.65 -28.99
C ALA A 44 -4.75 -11.69 -30.08
N CYS A 45 -4.99 -10.38 -29.96
CA CYS A 45 -4.43 -9.38 -30.89
C CYS A 45 -2.96 -9.05 -30.57
N HIS A 46 -2.53 -9.27 -29.33
CA HIS A 46 -1.23 -8.84 -28.84
C HIS A 46 -0.11 -9.82 -29.22
N GLU A 47 -0.37 -11.13 -29.24
CA GLU A 47 0.63 -12.16 -29.66
C GLU A 47 1.23 -11.86 -31.05
N GLN A 48 0.43 -11.39 -32.00
CA GLN A 48 0.90 -11.03 -33.34
C GLN A 48 1.76 -9.75 -33.39
N ALA A 49 1.56 -8.80 -32.48
CA ALA A 49 2.35 -7.58 -32.42
C ALA A 49 3.65 -7.75 -31.63
N PHE A 50 3.67 -8.65 -30.63
CA PHE A 50 4.87 -9.01 -29.87
C PHE A 50 5.96 -9.66 -30.73
N ALA A 51 5.57 -10.37 -31.80
CA ALA A 51 6.51 -10.98 -32.75
C ALA A 51 7.44 -9.98 -33.48
N ARG A 52 7.16 -8.66 -33.40
CA ARG A 52 7.94 -7.61 -34.08
C ARG A 52 8.99 -6.92 -33.20
N PHE A 53 9.01 -7.16 -31.89
CA PHE A 53 10.00 -6.55 -30.99
C PHE A 53 11.24 -7.45 -30.84
N LEU A 54 12.41 -6.91 -31.21
CA LEU A 54 13.69 -7.63 -31.25
C LEU A 54 14.24 -8.07 -29.88
N ASN A 55 13.80 -7.47 -28.77
CA ASN A 55 14.19 -7.84 -27.39
C ASN A 55 13.20 -7.29 -26.36
N VAL A 56 12.69 -8.15 -25.46
CA VAL A 56 11.76 -7.78 -24.37
C VAL A 56 12.33 -6.71 -23.44
N LYS A 57 13.63 -6.76 -23.14
CA LYS A 57 14.30 -5.75 -22.29
C LYS A 57 14.20 -4.36 -22.92
N THR A 58 14.63 -4.23 -24.18
CA THR A 58 14.61 -2.96 -24.93
C THR A 58 13.20 -2.42 -25.07
N GLN A 59 12.21 -3.28 -25.30
CA GLN A 59 10.80 -2.89 -25.32
C GLN A 59 10.36 -2.28 -23.98
N ASN A 60 10.63 -2.95 -22.86
CA ASN A 60 10.29 -2.42 -21.54
C ASN A 60 10.99 -1.09 -21.24
N GLU A 61 12.26 -0.93 -21.65
CA GLU A 61 12.99 0.34 -21.52
C GLU A 61 12.32 1.46 -22.33
N MET A 62 11.95 1.19 -23.59
CA MET A 62 11.24 2.16 -24.42
C MET A 62 9.90 2.58 -23.80
N ILE A 63 9.16 1.64 -23.23
CA ILE A 63 7.87 1.89 -22.60
C ILE A 63 8.04 2.76 -21.34
N VAL A 64 8.93 2.39 -20.43
CA VAL A 64 9.21 3.17 -19.21
C VAL A 64 9.70 4.58 -19.58
N ASN A 65 10.59 4.68 -20.57
CA ASN A 65 11.06 5.97 -21.07
C ASN A 65 9.94 6.82 -21.68
N SER A 66 8.97 6.20 -22.34
CA SER A 66 7.81 6.89 -22.90
C SER A 66 6.92 7.48 -21.79
N LEU A 67 6.65 6.72 -20.73
CA LEU A 67 5.92 7.22 -19.54
C LEU A 67 6.62 8.42 -18.90
N LEU A 68 7.95 8.34 -18.78
CA LEU A 68 8.77 9.40 -18.19
C LEU A 68 8.80 10.66 -19.06
N ARG A 69 9.00 10.52 -20.38
CA ARG A 69 9.06 11.63 -21.34
C ARG A 69 7.73 12.38 -21.41
N TRP A 70 6.62 11.64 -21.45
CA TRP A 70 5.29 12.22 -21.53
C TRP A 70 4.81 12.81 -20.20
N ARG A 71 5.57 12.61 -19.10
CA ARG A 71 5.18 13.00 -17.73
C ARG A 71 3.78 12.52 -17.37
N ALA A 72 3.43 11.31 -17.82
CA ALA A 72 2.06 10.81 -17.76
C ALA A 72 1.56 10.68 -16.32
N LEU A 73 2.39 10.18 -15.40
CA LEU A 73 1.98 10.00 -14.00
C LEU A 73 1.82 11.32 -13.23
N PRO A 74 2.76 12.29 -13.28
CA PRO A 74 2.55 13.60 -12.66
C PRO A 74 1.31 14.34 -13.20
N LEU A 75 1.07 14.26 -14.51
CA LEU A 75 -0.10 14.87 -15.13
C LEU A 75 -1.39 14.19 -14.62
N LEU A 76 -1.45 12.86 -14.63
CA LEU A 76 -2.60 12.10 -14.13
C LEU A 76 -2.86 12.42 -12.64
N HIS A 77 -1.81 12.49 -11.83
CA HIS A 77 -1.89 12.86 -10.42
C HIS A 77 -2.58 14.22 -10.22
N ASN A 78 -2.11 15.25 -10.92
CA ASN A 78 -2.66 16.60 -10.79
C ASN A 78 -4.09 16.69 -11.31
N LEU A 79 -4.35 16.06 -12.45
CA LEU A 79 -5.68 15.96 -13.02
C LEU A 79 -6.65 15.40 -11.97
N ILE A 80 -6.35 14.23 -11.37
CA ILE A 80 -7.24 13.57 -10.41
C ILE A 80 -7.51 14.44 -9.17
N LEU A 81 -6.49 15.13 -8.66
CA LEU A 81 -6.67 16.07 -7.55
C LEU A 81 -7.56 17.25 -7.95
N ASP A 82 -7.36 17.82 -9.14
CA ASP A 82 -8.18 18.94 -9.62
C ASP A 82 -9.63 18.52 -9.81
N LEU A 83 -9.90 17.33 -10.38
CA LEU A 83 -11.25 16.79 -10.49
C LEU A 83 -11.91 16.70 -9.11
N SER A 84 -11.22 16.17 -8.11
CA SER A 84 -11.78 16.04 -6.76
C SER A 84 -12.17 17.41 -6.17
N ARG A 85 -11.40 18.46 -6.42
CA ARG A 85 -11.72 19.83 -5.98
C ARG A 85 -12.92 20.39 -6.74
N LEU A 86 -13.00 20.13 -8.05
CA LEU A 86 -14.13 20.57 -8.87
C LEU A 86 -15.45 19.93 -8.41
N LEU A 87 -15.40 18.70 -7.90
CA LEU A 87 -16.55 17.95 -7.39
C LEU A 87 -17.03 18.35 -5.99
N ASN A 88 -16.44 19.37 -5.36
CA ASN A 88 -16.87 19.81 -4.03
C ASN A 88 -18.37 20.24 -4.04
N PRO A 89 -19.23 19.65 -3.18
CA PRO A 89 -20.67 19.91 -3.20
C PRO A 89 -21.06 21.36 -2.93
N SER A 90 -20.39 22.04 -2.00
CA SER A 90 -20.66 23.45 -1.66
C SER A 90 -20.44 24.40 -2.83
N ASP A 91 -19.65 23.93 -3.76
CA ASP A 91 -18.90 24.63 -4.77
C ASP A 91 -19.61 24.41 -6.12
N LEU A 92 -20.25 23.24 -6.29
CA LEU A 92 -21.24 22.92 -7.32
C LEU A 92 -22.59 23.65 -7.13
N GLN A 93 -22.87 24.18 -5.94
CA GLN A 93 -24.11 24.89 -5.60
C GLN A 93 -23.93 26.41 -5.46
N GLN A 94 -22.76 26.95 -5.80
CA GLN A 94 -22.52 28.40 -5.81
C GLN A 94 -23.27 29.11 -6.94
N LYS A 95 -23.19 30.45 -6.97
CA LYS A 95 -23.91 31.33 -7.91
C LYS A 95 -23.64 31.04 -9.41
N GLU A 96 -22.59 30.30 -9.75
CA GLU A 96 -22.25 29.95 -11.14
C GLU A 96 -21.98 28.43 -11.31
N PRO A 97 -23.01 27.58 -11.14
CA PRO A 97 -22.84 26.13 -11.20
C PRO A 97 -22.52 25.65 -12.62
N GLU A 98 -23.01 26.35 -13.64
CA GLU A 98 -22.77 26.09 -15.07
C GLU A 98 -21.29 26.23 -15.44
N SER A 99 -20.62 27.29 -14.99
CA SER A 99 -19.19 27.52 -15.19
C SER A 99 -18.38 26.33 -14.66
N ARG A 100 -18.80 25.77 -13.51
CA ARG A 100 -18.10 24.65 -12.87
C ARG A 100 -18.33 23.32 -13.59
N ILE A 101 -19.55 23.04 -14.03
CA ILE A 101 -19.84 21.86 -14.85
C ILE A 101 -19.10 21.92 -16.18
N LYS A 102 -18.99 23.11 -16.79
CA LYS A 102 -18.18 23.32 -17.98
C LYS A 102 -16.70 23.01 -17.74
N LEU A 103 -16.12 23.45 -16.61
CA LEU A 103 -14.76 23.09 -16.23
C LEU A 103 -14.56 21.58 -16.07
N ILE A 104 -15.55 20.87 -15.51
CA ILE A 104 -15.50 19.41 -15.41
C ILE A 104 -15.56 18.78 -16.81
N ALA A 105 -16.44 19.26 -17.68
CA ALA A 105 -16.55 18.79 -19.06
C ALA A 105 -15.25 19.02 -19.86
N ASP A 106 -14.63 20.20 -19.75
CA ASP A 106 -13.36 20.53 -20.41
C ASP A 106 -12.18 19.67 -19.92
N TRP A 107 -12.30 19.14 -18.70
CA TRP A 107 -11.29 18.29 -18.08
C TRP A 107 -11.41 16.82 -18.51
N GLN A 108 -12.62 16.31 -18.80
CA GLN A 108 -12.86 14.90 -19.14
C GLN A 108 -12.03 14.38 -20.33
N PRO A 109 -11.91 15.09 -21.47
CA PRO A 109 -11.08 14.64 -22.59
C PRO A 109 -9.59 14.51 -22.25
N ARG A 110 -9.10 15.38 -21.33
CA ARG A 110 -7.70 15.34 -20.89
C ARG A 110 -7.44 14.09 -20.05
N LEU A 111 -8.35 13.76 -19.14
CA LEU A 111 -8.29 12.53 -18.36
C LEU A 111 -8.35 11.30 -19.27
N GLU A 112 -9.28 11.29 -20.22
CA GLU A 112 -9.43 10.17 -21.14
C GLU A 112 -8.15 9.91 -21.93
N SER A 113 -7.58 10.95 -22.52
CA SER A 113 -6.36 10.85 -23.33
C SER A 113 -5.20 10.23 -22.54
N ILE A 114 -4.98 10.72 -21.31
CA ILE A 114 -3.87 10.24 -20.49
C ILE A 114 -4.10 8.82 -19.94
N LEU A 115 -5.34 8.49 -19.58
CA LEU A 115 -5.70 7.14 -19.16
C LEU A 115 -5.58 6.16 -20.33
N GLY A 116 -6.06 6.52 -21.51
CA GLY A 116 -5.93 5.73 -22.73
C GLY A 116 -4.47 5.46 -23.08
N PHE A 117 -3.61 6.46 -22.97
CA PHE A 117 -2.16 6.32 -23.14
C PHE A 117 -1.55 5.34 -22.11
N ILE A 118 -1.82 5.54 -20.82
CA ILE A 118 -1.30 4.69 -19.74
C ILE A 118 -1.79 3.25 -19.87
N LEU A 119 -3.07 3.04 -20.18
CA LEU A 119 -3.66 1.71 -20.37
C LEU A 119 -3.04 0.99 -21.56
N THR A 120 -2.87 1.70 -22.67
CA THR A 120 -2.22 1.15 -23.86
C THR A 120 -0.81 0.71 -23.51
N ILE A 121 -0.01 1.59 -22.91
CA ILE A 121 1.35 1.26 -22.47
C ILE A 121 1.39 0.10 -21.47
N SER A 122 0.49 0.09 -20.48
CA SER A 122 0.48 -0.94 -19.45
C SER A 122 0.19 -2.34 -20.02
N ARG A 123 -0.50 -2.43 -21.17
CA ARG A 123 -0.70 -3.70 -21.89
C ARG A 123 0.59 -4.24 -22.50
N TRP A 124 1.51 -3.37 -22.89
CA TRP A 124 2.80 -3.75 -23.47
C TRP A 124 3.87 -4.07 -22.41
N LEU A 125 3.66 -3.71 -21.15
CA LEU A 125 4.56 -4.05 -20.04
C LEU A 125 4.45 -5.55 -19.69
N CYS A 126 5.61 -6.23 -19.67
CA CYS A 126 5.75 -7.65 -19.30
C CYS A 126 4.86 -8.60 -20.13
N PRO A 127 5.20 -8.90 -21.40
CA PRO A 127 4.60 -10.02 -22.12
C PRO A 127 4.76 -11.32 -21.33
N GLN A 128 3.68 -12.09 -21.23
CA GLN A 128 3.49 -13.16 -20.22
C GLN A 128 4.55 -14.28 -20.25
N THR A 129 5.40 -14.40 -21.26
CA THR A 129 6.44 -15.45 -21.37
C THR A 129 7.76 -15.14 -20.66
N THR A 130 8.01 -13.89 -20.23
CA THR A 130 9.25 -13.49 -19.52
C THR A 130 9.00 -12.99 -18.09
N SER A 131 7.75 -13.09 -17.64
CA SER A 131 7.21 -12.56 -16.37
C SER A 131 7.25 -13.59 -15.24
N GLU A 132 8.37 -14.25 -15.03
CA GLU A 132 8.54 -14.96 -13.76
C GLU A 132 8.81 -13.93 -12.66
N PRO A 133 7.96 -13.83 -11.62
CA PRO A 133 8.20 -12.93 -10.48
C PRO A 133 9.49 -13.28 -9.70
N TYR A 134 10.04 -14.46 -9.95
CA TYR A 134 11.21 -15.03 -9.26
C TYR A 134 12.46 -15.08 -10.15
N ARG A 135 12.59 -14.15 -11.11
CA ARG A 135 13.78 -14.09 -11.94
C ARG A 135 15.04 -13.85 -11.10
N THR A 136 16.04 -14.69 -11.35
CA THR A 136 17.35 -14.66 -10.70
C THR A 136 18.46 -14.15 -11.63
N ASP A 137 18.15 -13.96 -12.91
CA ASP A 137 19.08 -13.66 -14.00
C ASP A 137 19.03 -12.19 -14.49
N ASP A 138 18.21 -11.34 -13.86
CA ASP A 138 17.97 -9.95 -14.30
C ASP A 138 18.76 -8.88 -13.51
N GLN A 139 19.83 -9.30 -12.83
CA GLN A 139 20.70 -8.48 -11.97
C GLN A 139 21.15 -7.18 -12.66
N PHE A 140 21.49 -7.28 -13.96
CA PHE A 140 22.02 -6.19 -14.79
C PHE A 140 20.94 -5.50 -15.65
N HIS A 141 19.66 -5.67 -15.31
CA HIS A 141 18.54 -5.05 -16.02
C HIS A 141 18.12 -3.69 -15.44
N ASN A 142 18.83 -3.19 -14.41
CA ASN A 142 18.65 -1.85 -13.85
C ASN A 142 17.16 -1.49 -13.59
N GLY A 143 16.64 -0.46 -14.28
CA GLY A 143 15.27 0.04 -14.12
C GLY A 143 14.18 -0.86 -14.68
N VAL A 144 14.54 -1.89 -15.47
CA VAL A 144 13.59 -2.80 -16.12
C VAL A 144 13.69 -4.23 -15.61
N LYS A 145 14.18 -4.41 -14.37
CA LYS A 145 14.05 -5.67 -13.64
C LYS A 145 12.58 -6.09 -13.55
N SER A 146 12.33 -7.40 -13.65
CA SER A 146 10.97 -7.96 -13.70
C SER A 146 10.12 -7.54 -12.49
N TYR A 147 10.70 -7.51 -11.29
CA TYR A 147 10.04 -7.04 -10.08
C TYR A 147 9.50 -5.61 -10.23
N ARG A 148 10.31 -4.68 -10.74
CA ARG A 148 9.91 -3.27 -10.91
C ARG A 148 8.78 -3.14 -11.92
N LEU A 149 8.89 -3.86 -13.03
CA LEU A 149 7.89 -3.80 -14.10
C LEU A 149 6.56 -4.44 -13.68
N GLN A 150 6.58 -5.56 -12.97
CA GLN A 150 5.37 -6.18 -12.42
C GLN A 150 4.70 -5.27 -11.40
N ARG A 151 5.47 -4.65 -10.51
CA ARG A 151 4.94 -3.70 -9.54
C ARG A 151 4.40 -2.44 -10.21
N LEU A 152 5.08 -1.92 -11.24
CA LEU A 152 4.59 -0.81 -12.06
C LEU A 152 3.25 -1.18 -12.70
N LYS A 153 3.15 -2.35 -13.36
CA LYS A 153 1.91 -2.82 -13.96
C LYS A 153 0.78 -2.95 -12.93
N ALA A 154 1.07 -3.52 -11.76
CA ALA A 154 0.09 -3.67 -10.68
C ALA A 154 -0.39 -2.31 -10.13
N THR A 155 0.53 -1.37 -9.91
CA THR A 155 0.21 -0.03 -9.38
C THR A 155 -0.54 0.83 -10.40
N LEU A 156 -0.21 0.77 -11.70
CA LEU A 156 -0.99 1.39 -12.77
C LEU A 156 -2.40 0.81 -12.86
N SER A 157 -2.53 -0.53 -12.78
CA SER A 157 -3.83 -1.20 -12.76
C SER A 157 -4.67 -0.79 -11.55
N GLN A 158 -4.05 -0.68 -10.37
CA GLN A 158 -4.72 -0.24 -9.15
C GLN A 158 -5.15 1.23 -9.24
N ALA A 159 -4.28 2.11 -9.75
CA ALA A 159 -4.61 3.52 -9.99
C ALA A 159 -5.83 3.64 -10.90
N HIS A 160 -5.83 2.89 -12.00
CA HIS A 160 -6.96 2.83 -12.92
C HIS A 160 -8.27 2.43 -12.22
N LEU A 161 -8.27 1.34 -11.45
CA LEU A 161 -9.46 0.91 -10.70
C LEU A 161 -9.98 1.97 -9.73
N ASP A 162 -9.08 2.64 -9.01
CA ASP A 162 -9.48 3.68 -8.04
C ASP A 162 -10.00 4.95 -8.73
N ILE A 163 -9.49 5.27 -9.93
CA ILE A 163 -10.02 6.35 -10.76
C ILE A 163 -11.42 6.00 -11.27
N SER A 164 -11.65 4.78 -11.76
CA SER A 164 -12.99 4.36 -12.18
C SER A 164 -13.98 4.41 -11.02
N ARG A 165 -13.58 4.02 -9.81
CA ARG A 165 -14.40 4.15 -8.60
C ARG A 165 -14.70 5.62 -8.27
N CYS A 166 -13.71 6.49 -8.41
CA CYS A 166 -13.89 7.94 -8.24
C CYS A 166 -14.91 8.49 -9.24
N CYS A 167 -14.80 8.16 -10.53
CA CYS A 167 -15.75 8.58 -11.57
C CYS A 167 -17.17 8.07 -11.30
N ASN A 168 -17.34 6.81 -10.86
CA ASN A 168 -18.66 6.28 -10.50
C ASN A 168 -19.31 7.05 -9.35
N VAL A 169 -18.57 7.30 -8.27
CA VAL A 169 -19.09 8.08 -7.13
C VAL A 169 -19.33 9.54 -7.52
N ALA A 170 -18.53 10.09 -8.44
CA ALA A 170 -18.77 11.42 -8.99
C ALA A 170 -20.10 11.51 -9.75
N CYS A 171 -20.48 10.47 -10.51
CA CYS A 171 -21.80 10.39 -11.14
C CYS A 171 -22.91 10.45 -10.09
N ASP A 172 -22.83 9.64 -9.03
CA ASP A 172 -23.82 9.64 -7.95
C ASP A 172 -23.95 11.04 -7.34
N LEU A 173 -22.82 11.72 -7.09
CA LEU A 173 -22.79 13.06 -6.53
C LEU A 173 -23.46 14.10 -7.45
N LEU A 174 -23.14 14.04 -8.74
CA LEU A 174 -23.70 14.93 -9.76
C LEU A 174 -25.21 14.68 -9.93
N GLU A 175 -25.67 13.43 -9.88
CA GLU A 175 -27.09 13.10 -9.95
C GLU A 175 -27.89 13.72 -8.81
N HIS A 176 -27.38 13.66 -7.59
CA HIS A 176 -28.02 14.25 -6.42
C HIS A 176 -27.95 15.78 -6.44
N SER A 177 -26.89 16.36 -7.03
CA SER A 177 -26.80 17.81 -7.19
C SER A 177 -27.96 18.37 -8.02
N LYS A 178 -28.46 17.62 -9.01
CA LYS A 178 -29.60 18.02 -9.87
C LYS A 178 -30.91 18.26 -9.11
N GLN A 179 -31.09 17.57 -7.99
CA GLN A 179 -32.39 17.45 -7.33
C GLN A 179 -32.62 18.51 -6.23
N SER A 180 -31.56 19.08 -5.65
CA SER A 180 -31.64 19.96 -4.47
C SER A 180 -30.80 21.23 -4.63
N GLY A 181 -31.38 22.38 -4.29
CA GLY A 181 -30.68 23.67 -4.21
C GLY A 181 -29.82 23.86 -2.95
N GLN A 182 -29.78 22.88 -2.05
CA GLN A 182 -28.95 22.91 -0.84
C GLN A 182 -28.12 21.63 -0.69
N VAL A 183 -26.95 21.72 -0.05
CA VAL A 183 -26.02 20.60 0.14
C VAL A 183 -26.60 19.68 1.21
N SER A 184 -27.04 18.49 0.81
CA SER A 184 -27.53 17.48 1.72
C SER A 184 -26.39 16.75 2.44
N GLN A 185 -26.68 16.12 3.59
CA GLN A 185 -25.70 15.27 4.28
C GLN A 185 -25.22 14.12 3.38
N TYR A 186 -26.13 13.53 2.60
CA TYR A 186 -25.79 12.48 1.64
C TYR A 186 -24.72 12.93 0.63
N GLN A 187 -24.80 14.16 0.12
CA GLN A 187 -23.79 14.69 -0.81
C GLN A 187 -22.43 14.86 -0.12
N ARG A 188 -22.40 15.28 1.15
CA ARG A 188 -21.14 15.37 1.91
C ARG A 188 -20.51 14.00 2.11
N ASP A 189 -21.30 13.01 2.51
CA ASP A 189 -20.82 11.64 2.71
C ASP A 189 -20.34 11.01 1.38
N THR A 190 -21.05 11.28 0.29
CA THR A 190 -20.65 10.86 -1.07
C THR A 190 -19.35 11.53 -1.50
N TYR A 191 -19.18 12.82 -1.21
CA TYR A 191 -17.93 13.53 -1.48
C TYR A 191 -16.75 13.00 -0.67
N VAL A 192 -16.95 12.59 0.60
CA VAL A 192 -15.91 11.90 1.38
C VAL A 192 -15.46 10.60 0.68
N ARG A 193 -16.39 9.86 0.04
CA ARG A 193 -16.03 8.69 -0.77
C ARG A 193 -15.23 9.07 -2.02
N VAL A 194 -15.56 10.18 -2.70
CA VAL A 194 -14.76 10.72 -3.82
C VAL A 194 -13.34 11.00 -3.36
N LEU A 195 -13.16 11.73 -2.25
CA LEU A 195 -11.84 12.05 -1.70
C LEU A 195 -11.05 10.78 -1.31
N ARG A 196 -11.73 9.78 -0.74
CA ARG A 196 -11.09 8.50 -0.41
C ARG A 196 -10.52 7.81 -1.65
N PHE A 197 -11.32 7.67 -2.72
CA PHE A 197 -10.86 7.04 -3.96
C PHE A 197 -9.81 7.88 -4.69
N THR A 198 -9.94 9.22 -4.65
CA THR A 198 -8.92 10.16 -5.14
C THR A 198 -7.58 9.91 -4.44
N ASN A 199 -7.57 9.83 -3.11
CA ASN A 199 -6.36 9.59 -2.32
C ASN A 199 -5.74 8.21 -2.62
N GLN A 200 -6.57 7.18 -2.84
CA GLN A 200 -6.10 5.85 -3.23
C GLN A 200 -5.47 5.87 -4.63
N ALA A 201 -6.11 6.51 -5.62
CA ALA A 201 -5.57 6.69 -6.96
C ALA A 201 -4.23 7.46 -6.93
N VAL A 202 -4.19 8.58 -6.23
CA VAL A 202 -2.97 9.40 -6.04
C VAL A 202 -1.83 8.60 -5.42
N LYS A 203 -2.12 7.77 -4.41
CA LYS A 203 -1.14 6.87 -3.80
C LYS A 203 -0.60 5.87 -4.85
N SER A 204 -1.48 5.20 -5.58
CA SER A 204 -1.11 4.22 -6.61
C SER A 204 -0.28 4.85 -7.74
N ILE A 205 -0.62 6.07 -8.18
CA ILE A 205 0.15 6.83 -9.18
C ILE A 205 1.55 7.18 -8.65
N ARG A 206 1.67 7.56 -7.36
CA ARG A 206 2.96 7.83 -6.73
C ARG A 206 3.81 6.57 -6.62
N ASP A 207 3.21 5.46 -6.24
CA ASP A 207 3.91 4.17 -6.16
C ASP A 207 4.39 3.72 -7.54
N ALA A 208 3.63 4.00 -8.61
CA ALA A 208 4.04 3.78 -9.99
C ALA A 208 5.22 4.70 -10.42
N ASP A 209 5.21 5.98 -10.05
CA ASP A 209 6.34 6.89 -10.30
C ASP A 209 7.60 6.46 -9.54
N GLU A 210 7.43 6.01 -8.29
CA GLU A 210 8.50 5.42 -7.47
C GLU A 210 9.07 4.15 -8.11
N CYS A 211 8.24 3.30 -8.74
CA CYS A 211 8.73 2.14 -9.52
C CYS A 211 9.62 2.55 -10.70
N MET A 212 9.41 3.73 -11.31
CA MET A 212 10.22 4.19 -12.44
C MET A 212 11.46 4.98 -12.03
N ARG A 213 11.41 5.70 -10.90
CA ARG A 213 12.45 6.68 -10.51
C ARG A 213 13.16 6.39 -9.18
N GLY A 214 12.50 5.69 -8.28
CA GLY A 214 13.01 5.40 -6.93
C GLY A 214 14.13 4.37 -6.94
N SER A 215 14.88 4.32 -5.83
CA SER A 215 15.80 3.19 -5.58
C SER A 215 15.01 1.91 -5.34
N GLU A 216 15.65 0.74 -5.46
CA GLU A 216 15.00 -0.54 -5.17
C GLU A 216 14.43 -0.61 -3.74
N LEU A 217 15.12 0.01 -2.77
CA LEU A 217 14.64 0.08 -1.39
C LEU A 217 13.43 1.01 -1.22
N ASP A 218 13.34 2.08 -2.01
CA ASP A 218 12.18 2.98 -2.04
C ASP A 218 10.93 2.26 -2.53
N VAL A 219 11.09 1.52 -3.63
CA VAL A 219 10.04 0.69 -4.20
C VAL A 219 9.58 -0.34 -3.17
N VAL A 220 10.49 -1.04 -2.52
CA VAL A 220 10.18 -2.07 -1.51
C VAL A 220 9.47 -1.48 -0.28
N GLU A 221 9.95 -0.37 0.28
CA GLU A 221 9.41 0.22 1.51
C GLU A 221 7.93 0.62 1.39
N ALA A 222 7.48 1.03 0.21
CA ALA A 222 6.07 1.36 -0.01
C ALA A 222 5.12 0.19 0.36
N SER A 223 5.57 -1.06 0.21
CA SER A 223 4.81 -2.25 0.66
C SER A 223 4.83 -2.48 2.17
N TRP A 224 5.86 -2.00 2.87
CA TRP A 224 6.03 -2.28 4.28
C TRP A 224 5.09 -1.47 5.17
N ARG A 225 4.75 -0.23 4.76
CA ARG A 225 4.02 0.73 5.61
C ARG A 225 2.75 0.15 6.23
N GLU A 226 1.89 -0.44 5.40
CA GLU A 226 0.64 -1.04 5.87
C GLU A 226 0.88 -2.17 6.87
N GLN A 227 1.87 -3.04 6.62
CA GLN A 227 2.16 -4.13 7.54
C GLN A 227 2.74 -3.61 8.86
N ILE A 228 3.61 -2.60 8.82
CA ILE A 228 4.19 -1.97 10.01
C ILE A 228 3.09 -1.30 10.84
N ASP A 229 2.16 -0.57 10.23
CA ASP A 229 1.03 0.07 10.93
C ASP A 229 0.15 -0.97 11.64
N ARG A 230 -0.09 -2.12 11.00
CA ARG A 230 -0.81 -3.24 11.60
C ARG A 230 -0.04 -3.90 12.73
N ILE A 231 1.28 -4.06 12.59
CA ILE A 231 2.16 -4.53 13.67
C ILE A 231 2.11 -3.54 14.85
N ASP A 232 2.10 -2.23 14.60
CA ASP A 232 1.97 -1.19 15.63
C ASP A 232 0.66 -1.31 16.41
N GLY A 233 -0.45 -1.57 15.70
CA GLY A 233 -1.74 -1.88 16.32
C GLY A 233 -1.63 -3.06 17.28
N LEU A 234 -1.20 -4.21 16.77
CA LEU A 234 -1.09 -5.42 17.59
C LEU A 234 -0.12 -5.24 18.78
N PHE A 235 0.98 -4.51 18.57
CA PHE A 235 1.95 -4.23 19.61
C PHE A 235 1.36 -3.41 20.76
N ARG A 236 0.51 -2.43 20.46
CA ARG A 236 -0.20 -1.66 21.52
C ARG A 236 -1.08 -2.58 22.36
N ASP A 237 -1.78 -3.52 21.74
CA ASP A 237 -2.66 -4.46 22.43
C ASP A 237 -1.87 -5.35 23.41
N ILE A 238 -0.69 -5.87 23.01
CA ILE A 238 0.18 -6.64 23.92
C ILE A 238 0.70 -5.79 25.08
N VAL A 239 1.13 -4.56 24.81
CA VAL A 239 1.68 -3.70 25.84
C VAL A 239 0.60 -3.36 26.88
N ALA A 240 -0.63 -3.09 26.43
CA ALA A 240 -1.77 -2.89 27.31
C ALA A 240 -2.03 -4.15 28.17
N ALA A 241 -2.08 -5.33 27.54
CA ALA A 241 -2.26 -6.59 28.26
C ALA A 241 -1.15 -6.89 29.27
N ALA A 242 0.09 -6.45 29.02
CA ALA A 242 1.22 -6.64 29.92
C ALA A 242 1.26 -5.67 31.11
N ALA A 243 0.63 -4.50 30.97
CA ALA A 243 0.61 -3.44 31.99
C ALA A 243 -0.50 -3.63 33.02
N SER A 244 -1.60 -4.28 32.65
CA SER A 244 -2.68 -4.64 33.57
C SER A 244 -2.28 -5.84 34.44
N GLU A 245 -1.45 -5.63 35.47
CA GLU A 245 -1.11 -6.68 36.46
C GLU A 245 -2.31 -7.13 37.31
N HIS A 246 -3.44 -6.41 37.26
CA HIS A 246 -4.70 -6.78 37.87
C HIS A 246 -5.89 -6.46 36.93
N ASP A 247 -6.61 -7.53 36.56
CA ASP A 247 -8.06 -7.54 36.39
C ASP A 247 -8.75 -6.57 35.39
N SER A 248 -8.28 -6.48 34.14
CA SER A 248 -9.12 -6.01 33.03
C SER A 248 -8.53 -6.40 31.67
N LEU A 249 -8.88 -7.59 31.18
CA LEU A 249 -8.85 -7.93 29.75
C LEU A 249 -10.21 -7.69 29.09
N THR A 250 -11.05 -6.86 29.73
CA THR A 250 -12.35 -6.39 29.26
C THR A 250 -12.27 -5.26 28.22
N THR A 251 -11.08 -4.70 27.93
CA THR A 251 -10.93 -3.63 26.92
C THR A 251 -10.78 -4.16 25.49
N ILE A 252 -11.42 -5.28 25.17
CA ILE A 252 -11.61 -5.79 23.80
C ILE A 252 -13.10 -6.02 23.56
N GLY A 253 -13.99 -5.08 23.91
CA GLY A 253 -15.39 -5.04 23.43
C GLY A 253 -16.19 -6.36 23.45
N ILE A 254 -15.90 -7.28 24.36
CA ILE A 254 -16.49 -8.62 24.41
C ILE A 254 -16.89 -8.88 25.86
N GLN A 255 -18.18 -9.18 26.04
CA GLN A 255 -18.77 -9.56 27.32
C GLN A 255 -17.96 -10.70 27.96
N PRO A 256 -17.72 -10.67 29.28
CA PRO A 256 -16.96 -11.70 29.96
C PRO A 256 -17.74 -13.01 29.94
N ALA A 257 -17.44 -13.87 28.97
CA ALA A 257 -17.86 -15.25 29.06
C ALA A 257 -17.01 -15.92 30.16
N GLN A 258 -17.71 -16.52 31.11
CA GLN A 258 -17.19 -17.20 32.30
C GLN A 258 -16.18 -18.30 31.92
N TYR A 259 -14.90 -17.96 31.77
CA TYR A 259 -13.84 -18.95 31.61
C TYR A 259 -12.68 -18.62 32.54
N LYS A 260 -12.47 -19.53 33.48
CA LYS A 260 -11.47 -19.50 34.54
C LYS A 260 -10.07 -19.63 33.92
N LEU A 261 -9.14 -18.75 34.33
CA LEU A 261 -7.73 -18.73 33.94
C LEU A 261 -7.10 -20.14 34.14
N ILE A 262 -6.57 -20.76 33.08
CA ILE A 262 -5.96 -22.12 33.17
C ILE A 262 -4.44 -22.08 33.41
N LEU A 263 -3.79 -20.94 33.19
CA LEU A 263 -2.39 -20.73 33.57
C LEU A 263 -2.33 -19.88 34.83
N ASP A 264 -1.46 -20.23 35.79
CA ASP A 264 -1.01 -19.29 36.81
C ASP A 264 -0.67 -17.96 36.11
N GLY A 265 -1.23 -16.84 36.57
CA GLY A 265 -1.05 -15.54 35.89
C GLY A 265 0.43 -15.13 35.70
N ARG A 266 1.34 -15.73 36.48
CA ARG A 266 2.79 -15.47 36.47
C ARG A 266 3.53 -16.04 35.24
N PRO A 267 3.47 -17.33 34.90
CA PRO A 267 4.00 -17.86 33.63
C PRO A 267 3.48 -17.14 32.38
N PHE A 268 2.17 -16.89 32.32
CA PHE A 268 1.56 -16.18 31.19
C PHE A 268 2.11 -14.75 31.04
N LEU A 269 2.14 -13.99 32.14
CA LEU A 269 2.69 -12.63 32.15
C LEU A 269 4.17 -12.60 31.75
N LYS A 270 4.96 -13.61 32.15
CA LYS A 270 6.37 -13.73 31.76
C LYS A 270 6.52 -13.95 30.26
N ILE A 271 5.66 -14.76 29.63
CA ILE A 271 5.65 -14.96 28.18
C ILE A 271 5.30 -13.65 27.46
N VAL A 272 4.21 -12.98 27.86
CA VAL A 272 3.79 -11.70 27.26
C VAL A 272 4.89 -10.64 27.39
N LYS A 273 5.47 -10.47 28.60
CA LYS A 273 6.58 -9.53 28.83
C LYS A 273 7.80 -9.87 27.97
N SER A 274 8.10 -11.15 27.75
CA SER A 274 9.22 -11.58 26.88
C SER A 274 8.96 -11.41 25.37
N ALA A 275 7.69 -11.35 24.94
CA ALA A 275 7.34 -11.08 23.54
C ALA A 275 7.60 -9.61 23.15
N ILE A 276 7.47 -8.68 24.10
CA ILE A 276 7.65 -7.24 23.87
C ILE A 276 9.02 -6.92 23.24
N PRO A 277 10.17 -7.33 23.80
CA PRO A 277 11.47 -7.13 23.17
C PRO A 277 11.59 -7.74 21.77
N MET A 278 11.03 -8.93 21.55
CA MET A 278 11.07 -9.62 20.26
C MET A 278 10.28 -8.88 19.17
N ILE A 279 9.13 -8.31 19.52
CA ILE A 279 8.34 -7.47 18.60
C ILE A 279 9.07 -6.14 18.34
N LYS A 280 9.58 -5.49 19.40
CA LYS A 280 10.33 -4.23 19.29
C LYS A 280 11.53 -4.37 18.37
N ILE A 281 12.35 -5.40 18.56
CA ILE A 281 13.56 -5.60 17.75
C ILE A 281 13.21 -5.92 16.29
N SER A 282 12.14 -6.68 16.03
CA SER A 282 11.65 -6.96 14.67
C SER A 282 11.26 -5.68 13.94
N LYS A 283 10.54 -4.77 14.60
CA LYS A 283 10.14 -3.45 14.04
C LYS A 283 11.31 -2.51 13.83
N LEU A 284 12.29 -2.57 14.73
CA LEU A 284 13.43 -1.66 14.74
C LEU A 284 14.24 -1.74 13.44
N LEU A 285 14.33 -2.94 12.83
CA LEU A 285 14.99 -3.10 11.53
C LEU A 285 14.34 -2.24 10.46
N PHE A 286 13.03 -2.40 10.26
CA PHE A 286 12.27 -1.63 9.28
C PHE A 286 12.39 -0.12 9.51
N THR A 287 12.35 0.31 10.77
CA THR A 287 12.51 1.72 11.13
C THR A 287 13.89 2.23 10.74
N LYS A 288 14.95 1.45 10.99
CA LYS A 288 16.33 1.84 10.66
C LYS A 288 16.58 1.91 9.16
N ILE A 289 16.04 0.97 8.38
CA ILE A 289 16.23 0.93 6.92
C ILE A 289 15.20 1.79 6.15
N SER A 290 14.23 2.38 6.85
CA SER A 290 13.23 3.31 6.28
C SER A 290 13.87 4.58 5.71
N LYS A 291 13.08 5.38 4.95
CA LYS A 291 13.47 6.72 4.48
C LYS A 291 13.95 7.64 5.60
N ARG A 292 13.40 7.46 6.81
CA ARG A 292 13.74 8.29 7.98
C ARG A 292 15.00 7.81 8.70
N GLY A 293 15.30 6.51 8.63
CA GLY A 293 16.42 5.89 9.35
C GLY A 293 17.71 5.77 8.52
N MET A 294 17.59 5.71 7.19
CA MET A 294 18.71 5.60 6.26
C MET A 294 18.79 6.83 5.35
N ASN A 295 20.01 7.33 5.09
CA ASN A 295 20.20 8.47 4.19
C ASN A 295 20.05 8.05 2.71
N ARG A 296 18.79 7.91 2.27
CA ARG A 296 18.45 7.36 0.96
C ARG A 296 18.75 8.24 -0.24
N LYS A 297 19.02 9.54 -0.06
CA LYS A 297 19.43 10.44 -1.15
C LYS A 297 20.69 9.95 -1.88
N ARG A 298 21.36 8.96 -1.32
CA ARG A 298 22.64 8.42 -1.78
C ARG A 298 22.57 6.96 -2.19
N LEU A 299 21.41 6.31 -2.07
CA LEU A 299 21.26 4.94 -2.55
C LEU A 299 21.20 4.93 -4.08
N ALA A 300 21.87 3.95 -4.67
CA ALA A 300 21.81 3.73 -6.10
C ALA A 300 20.37 3.45 -6.56
N PHE A 301 20.06 3.90 -7.77
CA PHE A 301 18.77 3.64 -8.42
C PHE A 301 18.49 2.13 -8.56
N SER A 302 19.53 1.34 -8.82
CA SER A 302 19.51 -0.11 -8.88
C SER A 302 20.80 -0.67 -8.29
N THR A 303 20.71 -1.84 -7.67
CA THR A 303 21.85 -2.63 -7.19
C THR A 303 22.03 -3.87 -8.07
N GLU A 304 22.94 -4.78 -7.73
CA GLU A 304 23.07 -6.07 -8.42
C GLU A 304 22.08 -7.14 -7.91
N MET A 305 21.12 -6.77 -7.05
CA MET A 305 20.07 -7.70 -6.62
C MET A 305 19.24 -8.19 -7.82
N CYS A 306 18.95 -9.48 -7.93
CA CYS A 306 17.94 -9.97 -8.86
C CYS A 306 16.52 -9.67 -8.37
N SER A 307 15.52 -9.80 -9.26
CA SER A 307 14.11 -9.59 -8.92
C SER A 307 13.62 -10.46 -7.77
N ASP A 308 14.06 -11.72 -7.68
CA ASP A 308 13.72 -12.62 -6.58
C ASP A 308 14.22 -12.10 -5.22
N GLN A 309 15.47 -11.62 -5.16
CA GLN A 309 16.03 -11.02 -3.95
C GLN A 309 15.26 -9.76 -3.54
N ILE A 310 14.95 -8.87 -4.48
CA ILE A 310 14.15 -7.66 -4.20
C ILE A 310 12.75 -8.05 -3.68
N LYS A 311 12.14 -9.08 -4.28
CA LYS A 311 10.82 -9.58 -3.86
C LYS A 311 10.86 -10.16 -2.45
N SER A 312 11.91 -10.92 -2.10
CA SER A 312 12.07 -11.46 -0.75
C SER A 312 12.18 -10.36 0.31
N LEU A 313 12.86 -9.25 -0.01
CA LEU A 313 12.98 -8.08 0.86
C LEU A 313 11.62 -7.37 1.03
N GLU A 314 10.81 -7.32 -0.02
CA GLU A 314 9.44 -6.81 0.03
C GLU A 314 8.53 -7.66 0.92
N GLN A 315 8.56 -8.98 0.77
CA GLN A 315 7.70 -9.91 1.49
C GLN A 315 8.04 -10.04 2.97
N MET A 316 9.25 -9.65 3.38
CA MET A 316 9.70 -9.72 4.78
C MET A 316 8.70 -9.11 5.76
N ALA A 317 8.15 -7.92 5.49
CA ALA A 317 7.21 -7.26 6.38
C ALA A 317 5.89 -8.05 6.54
N SER A 318 5.39 -8.62 5.43
CA SER A 318 4.19 -9.45 5.43
C SER A 318 4.39 -10.74 6.22
N TYR A 319 5.54 -11.40 6.07
CA TYR A 319 5.85 -12.61 6.83
C TYR A 319 6.04 -12.34 8.32
N VAL A 320 6.74 -11.24 8.67
CA VAL A 320 6.85 -10.80 10.06
C VAL A 320 5.47 -10.51 10.65
N PHE A 321 4.62 -9.77 9.94
CA PHE A 321 3.26 -9.49 10.38
C PHE A 321 2.42 -10.77 10.58
N GLN A 322 2.49 -11.73 9.67
CA GLN A 322 1.79 -13.01 9.80
C GLN A 322 2.26 -13.81 11.01
N ASP A 323 3.58 -13.90 11.23
CA ASP A 323 4.17 -14.60 12.36
C ASP A 323 3.79 -13.95 13.69
N LEU A 324 3.82 -12.63 13.74
CA LEU A 324 3.37 -11.88 14.90
C LEU A 324 1.87 -12.07 15.13
N THR A 325 1.02 -11.97 14.11
CA THR A 325 -0.43 -12.23 14.22
C THR A 325 -0.72 -13.63 14.77
N GLN A 326 0.03 -14.64 14.34
CA GLN A 326 -0.09 -15.99 14.88
C GLN A 326 0.35 -16.04 16.36
N LEU A 327 1.43 -15.36 16.73
CA LEU A 327 1.84 -15.25 18.14
C LEU A 327 0.71 -14.62 18.98
N PHE A 328 0.12 -13.51 18.53
CA PHE A 328 -0.98 -12.84 19.22
C PHE A 328 -2.20 -13.76 19.38
N SER A 329 -2.57 -14.51 18.33
CA SER A 329 -3.72 -15.42 18.40
C SER A 329 -3.49 -16.56 19.40
N LEU A 330 -2.27 -17.08 19.50
CA LEU A 330 -1.89 -18.09 20.50
C LEU A 330 -1.97 -17.52 21.93
N LEU A 331 -1.42 -16.32 22.17
CA LEU A 331 -1.49 -15.66 23.47
C LEU A 331 -2.94 -15.37 23.89
N ARG A 332 -3.79 -14.93 22.95
CA ARG A 332 -5.22 -14.68 23.22
C ARG A 332 -5.98 -15.96 23.53
N ARG A 333 -5.73 -17.05 22.80
CA ARG A 333 -6.34 -18.36 23.07
C ARG A 333 -5.99 -18.88 24.47
N ALA A 334 -4.73 -18.71 24.86
CA ALA A 334 -4.25 -19.08 26.19
C ALA A 334 -4.92 -18.25 27.28
N HIS A 335 -5.14 -16.96 27.03
CA HIS A 335 -5.84 -16.09 27.97
C HIS A 335 -7.32 -16.47 28.13
N ASN A 336 -8.03 -16.74 27.03
CA ASN A 336 -9.48 -16.94 27.03
C ASN A 336 -9.92 -18.37 27.44
N GLY A 337 -9.00 -19.25 27.85
CA GLY A 337 -9.33 -20.62 28.26
C GLY A 337 -9.93 -21.50 27.15
N ALA A 338 -9.46 -21.36 25.90
CA ALA A 338 -9.97 -22.14 24.77
C ALA A 338 -9.77 -23.66 24.96
N GLN A 339 -10.67 -24.48 24.38
CA GLN A 339 -10.70 -25.96 24.51
C GLN A 339 -9.40 -26.68 24.14
N ALA A 340 -8.54 -26.08 23.32
CA ALA A 340 -7.22 -26.63 22.99
C ALA A 340 -6.12 -25.87 23.76
N PRO A 341 -5.38 -26.53 24.66
CA PRO A 341 -4.37 -25.88 25.49
C PRO A 341 -3.25 -25.29 24.62
N LEU A 342 -2.74 -24.13 25.07
CA LEU A 342 -1.53 -23.54 24.52
C LEU A 342 -0.36 -24.49 24.80
N THR A 343 0.37 -24.93 23.76
CA THR A 343 1.58 -25.73 23.95
C THR A 343 2.82 -24.85 23.88
N SER A 344 3.87 -25.16 24.64
CA SER A 344 5.17 -24.47 24.48
C SER A 344 5.70 -24.60 23.05
N ARG A 345 5.41 -25.74 22.40
CA ARG A 345 5.81 -26.06 21.03
C ARG A 345 5.28 -25.02 20.04
N ASP A 346 4.00 -24.65 20.13
CA ASP A 346 3.40 -23.67 19.21
C ASP A 346 4.09 -22.30 19.31
N LEU A 347 4.37 -21.83 20.52
CA LEU A 347 5.08 -20.57 20.75
C LEU A 347 6.52 -20.61 20.23
N ILE A 348 7.22 -21.72 20.49
CA ILE A 348 8.62 -21.90 20.05
C ILE A 348 8.71 -21.94 18.52
N VAL A 349 7.78 -22.62 17.85
CA VAL A 349 7.75 -22.69 16.38
C VAL A 349 7.58 -21.29 15.79
N VAL A 350 6.64 -20.49 16.30
CA VAL A 350 6.42 -19.12 15.82
C VAL A 350 7.66 -18.24 16.08
N ALA A 351 8.28 -18.35 17.27
CA ALA A 351 9.48 -17.57 17.60
C ALA A 351 10.67 -17.91 16.69
N ARG A 352 10.89 -19.19 16.38
CA ARG A 352 11.93 -19.62 15.45
C ARG A 352 11.64 -19.20 14.02
N ARG A 353 10.38 -19.26 13.58
CA ARG A 353 9.98 -18.80 12.25
C ARG A 353 10.18 -17.29 12.10
N LEU A 354 9.79 -16.51 13.10
CA LEU A 354 10.05 -15.07 13.14
C LEU A 354 11.55 -14.77 13.10
N GLN A 355 12.37 -15.57 13.79
CA GLN A 355 13.82 -15.47 13.76
C GLN A 355 14.37 -15.71 12.34
N SER A 356 13.91 -16.75 11.64
CA SER A 356 14.44 -17.04 10.29
C SER A 356 14.00 -16.03 9.23
N ARG A 357 12.90 -15.26 9.44
CA ARG A 357 12.44 -14.22 8.50
C ARG A 357 13.47 -13.15 8.17
N PHE A 358 14.48 -12.98 9.02
CA PHE A 358 15.50 -11.96 8.85
C PHE A 358 16.79 -12.47 8.20
N GLU A 359 16.99 -13.77 8.03
CA GLU A 359 18.27 -14.34 7.55
C GLU A 359 18.58 -13.91 6.11
N ALA A 360 17.67 -14.17 5.17
CA ALA A 360 17.85 -13.76 3.77
C ALA A 360 17.87 -12.22 3.60
N PRO A 361 16.96 -11.43 4.23
CA PRO A 361 17.02 -9.97 4.17
C PRO A 361 18.31 -9.37 4.74
N LEU A 362 18.88 -9.94 5.81
CA LEU A 362 20.16 -9.49 6.35
C LEU A 362 21.30 -9.72 5.35
N ALA A 363 21.33 -10.88 4.70
CA ALA A 363 22.30 -11.15 3.65
C ALA A 363 22.18 -10.14 2.51
N ILE A 364 20.95 -9.84 2.07
CA ILE A 364 20.68 -8.84 1.03
C ILE A 364 21.16 -7.44 1.46
N LEU A 365 20.86 -7.04 2.70
CA LEU A 365 21.29 -5.74 3.24
C LEU A 365 22.83 -5.62 3.24
N LEU A 366 23.53 -6.66 3.68
CA LEU A 366 24.98 -6.65 3.79
C LEU A 366 25.70 -6.76 2.44
N LEU A 367 25.14 -7.51 1.49
CA LEU A 367 25.75 -7.75 0.18
C LEU A 367 25.49 -6.63 -0.82
N TYR A 368 24.29 -6.03 -0.82
CA TYR A 368 23.88 -5.12 -1.89
C TYR A 368 23.55 -3.71 -1.40
N LEU A 369 22.74 -3.58 -0.34
CA LEU A 369 22.23 -2.26 0.06
C LEU A 369 23.24 -1.43 0.83
N ILE A 370 23.96 -2.01 1.79
CA ILE A 370 24.98 -1.29 2.56
C ILE A 370 26.18 -0.90 1.69
N PRO A 371 26.76 -1.80 0.87
CA PRO A 371 27.86 -1.43 -0.02
C PRO A 371 27.49 -0.35 -1.04
N ALA A 372 26.21 -0.25 -1.42
CA ALA A 372 25.72 0.80 -2.31
C ALA A 372 25.61 2.20 -1.66
N ILE A 373 25.87 2.32 -0.35
CA ILE A 373 25.89 3.62 0.34
C ILE A 373 27.29 4.24 0.16
N PRO A 374 27.40 5.42 -0.47
CA PRO A 374 28.69 6.10 -0.59
C PRO A 374 29.12 6.65 0.77
N ASP A 375 30.38 6.39 1.14
CA ASP A 375 31.01 7.06 2.28
C ASP A 375 31.23 8.55 1.94
N THR A 376 30.89 9.45 2.85
CA THR A 376 31.08 10.89 2.63
C THR A 376 31.65 11.57 3.85
N ASN A 377 32.45 12.62 3.64
CA ASN A 377 32.80 13.63 4.62
C ASN A 377 33.32 13.05 5.95
N GLY A 378 34.17 12.03 5.90
CA GLY A 378 34.85 11.48 7.08
C GLY A 378 33.99 10.60 8.00
N PHE A 379 32.72 10.32 7.67
CA PHE A 379 31.89 9.37 8.41
C PHE A 379 31.75 8.05 7.64
N PRO A 380 32.24 6.91 8.15
CA PRO A 380 32.18 5.62 7.48
C PRO A 380 30.78 5.02 7.62
N LEU A 381 29.86 5.44 6.74
CA LEU A 381 28.45 5.05 6.78
C LEU A 381 28.28 3.54 6.66
N GLN A 382 29.07 2.90 5.79
CA GLN A 382 28.98 1.46 5.61
C GLN A 382 29.34 0.70 6.89
N THR A 383 30.44 1.08 7.54
CA THR A 383 30.88 0.50 8.82
C THR A 383 29.84 0.73 9.90
N TYR A 384 29.32 1.95 10.01
CA TYR A 384 28.25 2.27 10.96
C TYR A 384 27.01 1.37 10.80
N TYR A 385 26.52 1.14 9.57
CA TYR A 385 25.37 0.27 9.35
C TYR A 385 25.69 -1.21 9.61
N LYS A 386 26.91 -1.67 9.28
CA LYS A 386 27.37 -3.03 9.60
C LYS A 386 27.40 -3.26 11.10
N ASP A 387 28.02 -2.38 11.87
CA ASP A 387 28.12 -2.48 13.33
C ASP A 387 26.74 -2.43 14.00
N TRP A 388 25.87 -1.56 13.48
CA TRP A 388 24.49 -1.49 13.93
C TRP A 388 23.73 -2.80 13.66
N LEU A 389 23.88 -3.42 12.48
CA LEU A 389 23.24 -4.69 12.16
C LEU A 389 23.76 -5.84 13.03
N VAL A 390 25.06 -5.87 13.34
CA VAL A 390 25.64 -6.85 14.28
C VAL A 390 25.01 -6.71 15.66
N THR A 391 24.93 -5.48 16.17
CA THR A 391 24.30 -5.17 17.47
C THR A 391 22.83 -5.57 17.48
N TRP A 392 22.09 -5.19 16.44
CA TRP A 392 20.68 -5.52 16.28
C TRP A 392 20.46 -7.04 16.20
N ASN A 393 21.29 -7.77 15.47
CA ASN A 393 21.18 -9.22 15.34
C ASN A 393 21.45 -9.93 16.68
N THR A 394 22.44 -9.45 17.45
CA THR A 394 22.69 -9.95 18.82
C THR A 394 21.48 -9.74 19.73
N GLN A 395 20.91 -8.52 19.74
CA GLN A 395 19.71 -8.21 20.52
C GLN A 395 18.51 -9.06 20.11
N ARG A 396 18.35 -9.33 18.80
CA ARG A 396 17.30 -10.19 18.26
C ARG A 396 17.44 -11.62 18.74
N ILE A 397 18.64 -12.20 18.66
CA ILE A 397 18.92 -13.56 19.15
C ILE A 397 18.61 -13.66 20.65
N LEU A 398 19.03 -12.67 21.44
CA LEU A 398 18.76 -12.62 22.88
C LEU A 398 17.26 -12.52 23.17
N ALA A 399 16.53 -11.64 22.47
CA ALA A 399 15.09 -11.48 22.64
C ALA A 399 14.32 -12.77 22.31
N THR A 400 14.64 -13.43 21.18
CA THR A 400 14.04 -14.70 20.80
C THR A 400 14.36 -15.80 21.81
N ARG A 401 15.61 -15.89 22.29
CA ARG A 401 16.00 -16.88 23.31
C ARG A 401 15.25 -16.68 24.62
N ASN A 402 15.13 -15.43 25.08
CA ASN A 402 14.37 -15.10 26.29
C ASN A 402 12.89 -15.49 26.16
N PHE A 403 12.29 -15.22 24.99
CA PHE A 403 10.93 -15.65 24.71
C PHE A 403 10.77 -17.17 24.69
N ILE A 404 11.66 -17.90 24.02
CA ILE A 404 11.65 -19.38 23.99
C ILE A 404 11.78 -19.95 25.40
N ASN A 405 12.66 -19.38 26.23
CA ASN A 405 12.82 -19.81 27.63
C ASN A 405 11.55 -19.56 28.45
N ALA A 406 10.85 -18.44 28.24
CA ALA A 406 9.57 -18.17 28.87
C ALA A 406 8.47 -19.14 28.38
N ALA A 407 8.43 -19.44 27.08
CA ALA A 407 7.46 -20.35 26.48
C ALA A 407 7.57 -21.79 27.02
N ARG A 408 8.79 -22.26 27.33
CA ARG A 408 9.01 -23.58 27.94
C ARG A 408 8.38 -23.73 29.33
N LEU A 409 8.11 -22.61 30.02
CA LEU A 409 7.47 -22.64 31.33
C LEU A 409 5.98 -23.02 31.26
N VAL A 410 5.38 -22.99 30.06
CA VAL A 410 3.99 -23.42 29.85
C VAL A 410 3.83 -24.90 30.18
N ASP A 411 4.74 -25.75 29.70
CA ASP A 411 4.63 -27.19 29.87
C ASP A 411 5.03 -27.64 31.29
N THR A 412 5.87 -26.88 31.99
CA THR A 412 6.31 -27.21 33.36
C THR A 412 5.25 -26.90 34.44
N HIS A 413 4.24 -26.10 34.11
CA HIS A 413 3.15 -25.72 35.02
C HIS A 413 1.79 -26.33 34.63
N SER A 414 1.78 -27.22 33.63
CA SER A 414 0.60 -27.95 33.16
C SER A 414 0.49 -29.38 33.73
N LEU A 415 1.30 -29.70 34.76
CA LEU A 415 1.35 -30.97 35.48
C LEU A 415 0.78 -30.82 36.90
#